data_AF-A0A8E2I7R6-F1
#
_entry.id   AF-A0A8E2I7R6-F1
#
_cell.length_a   1.000
_cell.length_b   1.000
_cell.length_c   1.000
_cell.angle_alpha   90.00
_cell.angle_beta   90.00
_cell.angle_gamma   90.00
#
_symmetry.space_group_name_H-M   'P 1'
#
loop_
_entity.id
_entity.type
_entity.pdbx_description
1 polymer ?
#
loop_
_entity_poly.entity_id
_entity_poly.type
_entity_poly.pdbx_seq_one_letter_code
_entity_poly.pdbx_strand_id
1 'polypeptide(L)'
;MQKQDIIFAWLGSILCILFFLVVNYLTNPDYLWFIYPTFFLLLWPFSMYSIKHKSLKLHSLFTSVILILFFITINYVHSPFHPWFLYASYPILWWPTLMFMEKGRKTVFLAIIGSLMTIVYYSFLNATISPQYPWAIYPSFVVLWWPLALFYAKKKEYYKFSIAASLLIILFFIAVNTVSSPNTIWAVYPIFIILWWPLSMYYFQYRRN
;
A
#
# COMPACT_ATOMS: atom_id res chain seq x y z
N MET A 1 -25.94 -3.02 8.83
CA MET A 1 -25.73 -4.44 8.49
C MET A 1 -26.72 -5.28 9.23
N GLN A 2 -27.55 -6.01 8.50
CA GLN A 2 -28.50 -6.94 9.06
C GLN A 2 -27.78 -8.25 9.45
N LYS A 3 -28.41 -9.07 10.30
CA LYS A 3 -27.87 -10.39 10.65
C LYS A 3 -27.70 -11.29 9.42
N GLN A 4 -28.59 -11.13 8.44
CA GLN A 4 -28.59 -11.86 7.17
C GLN A 4 -27.31 -11.62 6.36
N ASP A 5 -26.76 -10.40 6.37
CA ASP A 5 -25.52 -10.06 5.65
C ASP A 5 -24.32 -10.90 6.11
N ILE A 6 -24.22 -11.16 7.42
CA ILE A 6 -23.13 -11.97 7.98
C ILE A 6 -23.32 -13.45 7.64
N ILE A 7 -24.55 -13.95 7.71
CA ILE A 7 -24.87 -15.33 7.34
C ILE A 7 -24.57 -15.55 5.85
N PHE A 8 -24.95 -14.59 5.01
CA PHE A 8 -24.63 -14.61 3.58
C PHE A 8 -23.11 -14.65 3.35
N ALA A 9 -22.33 -13.83 4.06
CA ALA A 9 -20.87 -13.84 3.93
C ALA A 9 -20.29 -15.20 4.32
N TRP A 10 -20.76 -15.82 5.41
CA TRP A 10 -20.31 -17.17 5.80
C TRP A 10 -20.67 -18.22 4.76
N LEU A 11 -21.92 -18.27 4.30
CA LEU A 11 -22.37 -19.24 3.30
C LEU A 11 -21.63 -19.07 1.97
N GLY A 12 -21.48 -17.83 1.51
CA GLY A 12 -20.74 -17.50 0.29
C GLY A 12 -19.28 -17.93 0.38
N SER A 13 -18.61 -17.63 1.50
CA SER A 13 -17.23 -18.07 1.73
C SER A 13 -17.11 -19.59 1.72
N ILE A 14 -17.99 -20.33 2.42
CA ILE A 14 -17.96 -21.79 2.46
C ILE A 14 -18.16 -22.39 1.07
N LEU A 15 -19.17 -21.92 0.31
CA LEU A 15 -19.45 -22.40 -1.04
C LEU A 15 -18.26 -22.15 -1.97
N CYS A 16 -17.66 -20.96 -1.92
CA CYS A 16 -16.48 -20.63 -2.71
C CYS A 16 -15.25 -21.47 -2.30
N ILE A 17 -15.04 -21.73 -1.01
CA ILE A 17 -13.95 -22.60 -0.53
C ILE A 17 -14.11 -24.01 -1.06
N LEU A 18 -15.32 -24.59 -0.97
CA LEU A 18 -15.62 -25.92 -1.50
C LEU A 18 -15.38 -25.96 -3.02
N PHE A 19 -15.83 -24.94 -3.74
CA PHE A 19 -15.56 -24.81 -5.17
C PHE A 19 -14.05 -24.79 -5.47
N PHE A 20 -13.28 -23.93 -4.80
CA PHE A 20 -11.83 -23.85 -5.02
C PHE A 20 -11.10 -25.13 -4.65
N LEU A 21 -11.55 -25.84 -3.61
CA LEU A 21 -11.01 -27.15 -3.24
C LEU A 21 -11.22 -28.17 -4.36
N VAL A 22 -12.42 -28.25 -4.93
CA VAL A 22 -12.72 -29.14 -6.06
C VAL A 22 -11.87 -28.76 -7.28
N VAL A 23 -11.81 -27.47 -7.63
CA VAL A 23 -11.00 -27.01 -8.78
C VAL A 23 -9.52 -27.31 -8.57
N ASN A 24 -8.99 -27.11 -7.36
CA ASN A 24 -7.61 -27.44 -7.04
C ASN A 24 -7.32 -28.93 -7.24
N TYR A 25 -8.17 -29.80 -6.70
CA TYR A 25 -8.06 -31.24 -6.88
C TYR A 25 -8.07 -31.66 -8.36
N LEU A 26 -8.92 -31.04 -9.18
CA LEU A 26 -9.04 -31.35 -10.61
C LEU A 26 -7.90 -30.78 -11.48
N THR A 27 -7.25 -29.69 -11.04
CA THR A 27 -6.28 -28.96 -11.87
C THR A 27 -4.83 -29.21 -11.48
N ASN A 28 -4.53 -29.27 -10.18
CA ASN A 28 -3.18 -29.47 -9.67
C ASN A 28 -3.24 -30.04 -8.22
N PRO A 29 -3.39 -31.37 -8.06
CA PRO A 29 -3.52 -31.99 -6.75
C PRO A 29 -2.22 -31.94 -5.92
N ASP A 30 -1.07 -31.81 -6.58
CA ASP A 30 0.24 -31.77 -5.91
C ASP A 30 0.51 -30.43 -5.21
N TYR A 31 -0.19 -29.37 -5.62
CA TYR A 31 -0.02 -28.03 -5.08
C TYR A 31 -1.37 -27.46 -4.60
N LEU A 32 -1.52 -27.36 -3.27
CA LEU A 32 -2.74 -26.92 -2.58
C LEU A 32 -2.96 -25.38 -2.69
N TRP A 33 -3.05 -24.85 -3.90
CA TRP A 33 -3.23 -23.42 -4.16
C TRP A 33 -4.56 -22.86 -3.65
N PHE A 34 -5.58 -23.69 -3.40
CA PHE A 34 -6.87 -23.21 -2.87
C PHE A 34 -6.75 -22.58 -1.46
N ILE A 35 -5.66 -22.85 -0.72
CA ILE A 35 -5.40 -22.27 0.60
C ILE A 35 -5.32 -20.73 0.53
N TYR A 36 -4.76 -20.17 -0.54
CA TYR A 36 -4.61 -18.71 -0.68
C TYR A 36 -5.96 -17.97 -0.75
N PRO A 37 -6.90 -18.30 -1.66
CA PRO A 37 -8.22 -17.66 -1.65
C PRO A 37 -9.03 -18.03 -0.41
N THR A 38 -8.89 -19.24 0.13
CA THR A 38 -9.60 -19.68 1.35
C THR A 38 -9.31 -18.76 2.54
N PHE A 39 -8.04 -18.38 2.73
CA PHE A 39 -7.64 -17.46 3.79
C PHE A 39 -8.40 -16.13 3.73
N PHE A 40 -8.45 -15.49 2.56
CA PHE A 40 -9.16 -14.21 2.40
C PHE A 40 -10.69 -14.36 2.47
N LEU A 41 -11.23 -15.46 1.98
CA LEU A 41 -12.66 -15.78 2.09
C LEU A 41 -13.08 -15.94 3.56
N LEU A 42 -12.25 -16.51 4.42
CA LEU A 42 -12.56 -16.63 5.85
C LEU A 42 -12.38 -15.31 6.61
N LEU A 43 -11.47 -14.44 6.18
CA LEU A 43 -11.32 -13.11 6.75
C LEU A 43 -12.54 -12.21 6.50
N TRP A 44 -13.24 -12.38 5.38
CA TRP A 44 -14.39 -11.56 5.03
C TRP A 44 -15.56 -11.61 6.04
N PRO A 45 -16.14 -12.77 6.41
CA PRO A 45 -17.22 -12.84 7.39
C PRO A 45 -16.77 -12.34 8.77
N PHE A 46 -15.50 -12.57 9.15
CA PHE A 46 -14.94 -12.00 10.37
C PHE A 46 -14.92 -10.46 10.32
N SER A 47 -14.53 -9.88 9.19
CA SER A 47 -14.56 -8.43 8.96
C SER A 47 -15.98 -7.89 9.06
N MET A 48 -16.95 -8.56 8.45
CA MET A 48 -18.36 -8.21 8.51
C MET A 48 -18.90 -8.23 9.95
N TYR A 49 -18.49 -9.22 10.75
CA TYR A 49 -18.80 -9.28 12.17
C TYR A 49 -18.24 -8.08 12.93
N SER A 50 -16.96 -7.75 12.75
CA SER A 50 -16.35 -6.60 13.42
C SER A 50 -16.97 -5.26 13.03
N ILE A 51 -17.36 -5.08 11.77
CA ILE A 51 -18.05 -3.86 11.30
C ILE A 51 -19.40 -3.72 12.02
N LYS A 52 -20.19 -4.80 12.10
CA LYS A 52 -21.49 -4.79 12.79
C LYS A 52 -21.34 -4.40 14.27
N HIS A 53 -20.31 -4.89 14.95
CA HIS A 53 -20.05 -4.60 16.36
C HIS A 53 -19.22 -3.32 16.58
N LYS A 54 -18.95 -2.54 15.53
CA LYS A 54 -18.15 -1.29 15.57
C LYS A 54 -16.74 -1.46 16.18
N SER A 55 -16.19 -2.67 16.19
CA SER A 55 -14.90 -3.01 16.81
C SER A 55 -13.73 -2.91 15.82
N LEU A 56 -13.69 -1.85 15.02
CA LEU A 56 -12.74 -1.71 13.90
C LEU A 56 -11.27 -1.67 14.33
N LYS A 57 -10.97 -1.19 15.54
CA LYS A 57 -9.59 -1.19 16.08
C LYS A 57 -9.10 -2.61 16.36
N LEU A 58 -9.90 -3.38 17.11
CA LEU A 58 -9.60 -4.79 17.40
C LEU A 58 -9.55 -5.62 16.12
N HIS A 59 -10.45 -5.34 15.18
CA HIS A 59 -10.42 -5.94 13.86
C HIS A 59 -9.08 -5.72 13.17
N SER A 60 -8.64 -4.46 13.02
CA SER A 60 -7.39 -4.13 12.35
C SER A 60 -6.18 -4.81 13.01
N LEU A 61 -6.17 -4.95 14.33
CA LEU A 61 -5.09 -5.63 15.06
C LEU A 61 -5.10 -7.14 14.75
N PHE A 62 -6.26 -7.78 14.93
CA PHE A 62 -6.43 -9.21 14.72
C PHE A 62 -6.11 -9.61 13.28
N THR A 63 -6.66 -8.89 12.30
CA THR A 63 -6.38 -9.15 10.89
C THR A 63 -4.91 -8.96 10.58
N SER A 64 -4.27 -7.91 11.12
CA SER A 64 -2.84 -7.67 10.87
C SER A 64 -1.97 -8.82 11.39
N VAL A 65 -2.25 -9.31 12.60
CA VAL A 65 -1.52 -10.44 13.19
C VAL A 65 -1.67 -11.70 12.32
N ILE A 66 -2.90 -12.04 11.94
CA ILE A 66 -3.16 -13.24 11.15
C ILE A 66 -2.59 -13.14 9.74
N LEU A 67 -2.63 -11.96 9.11
CA LEU A 67 -2.05 -11.73 7.78
C LEU A 67 -0.51 -11.85 7.81
N ILE A 68 0.13 -11.31 8.85
CA ILE A 68 1.57 -11.44 9.04
C ILE A 68 1.96 -12.91 9.26
N LEU A 69 1.24 -13.63 10.13
CA LEU A 69 1.49 -15.06 10.34
C LEU A 69 1.33 -15.85 9.05
N PHE A 70 0.28 -15.58 8.28
CA PHE A 70 0.07 -16.20 6.99
C PHE A 70 1.22 -15.94 6.00
N PHE A 71 1.69 -14.70 5.90
CA PHE A 71 2.83 -14.36 5.04
C PHE A 71 4.15 -14.97 5.53
N ILE A 72 4.38 -15.08 6.85
CA ILE A 72 5.52 -15.82 7.40
C ILE A 72 5.45 -17.28 6.97
N THR A 73 4.30 -17.93 7.11
CA THR A 73 4.12 -19.33 6.70
C THR A 73 4.39 -19.53 5.21
N ILE A 74 3.80 -18.70 4.34
CA ILE A 74 4.04 -18.79 2.89
C ILE A 74 5.51 -18.56 2.56
N ASN A 75 6.12 -17.54 3.18
CA ASN A 75 7.51 -17.22 2.94
C ASN A 75 8.43 -18.38 3.32
N TYR A 76 8.21 -19.00 4.47
CA TYR A 76 8.98 -20.16 4.92
C TYR A 76 8.83 -21.38 4.00
N VAL A 77 7.62 -21.63 3.51
CA VAL A 77 7.34 -22.79 2.63
C VAL A 77 7.94 -22.62 1.23
N HIS A 78 7.82 -21.43 0.63
CA HIS A 78 8.20 -21.24 -0.78
C HIS A 78 9.57 -20.61 -1.00
N SER A 79 10.06 -19.84 -0.04
CA SER A 79 11.22 -18.97 -0.22
C SER A 79 11.95 -18.72 1.11
N PRO A 80 12.40 -19.78 1.80
CA PRO A 80 12.95 -19.67 3.16
C PRO A 80 14.22 -18.81 3.24
N PHE A 81 14.96 -18.71 2.14
CA PHE A 81 16.22 -17.96 2.07
C PHE A 81 16.04 -16.47 1.79
N HIS A 82 14.84 -16.02 1.43
CA HIS A 82 14.56 -14.63 1.12
C HIS A 82 13.32 -14.16 1.90
N PRO A 83 13.48 -13.45 3.03
CA PRO A 83 12.40 -13.16 3.97
C PRO A 83 11.46 -12.04 3.48
N TRP A 84 10.76 -12.27 2.37
CA TRP A 84 9.92 -11.25 1.73
C TRP A 84 8.72 -10.81 2.57
N PHE A 85 8.31 -11.61 3.56
CA PHE A 85 7.23 -11.23 4.49
C PHE A 85 7.53 -9.92 5.23
N LEU A 86 8.82 -9.57 5.42
CA LEU A 86 9.24 -8.32 6.03
C LEU A 86 8.72 -7.12 5.23
N TYR A 87 8.81 -7.15 3.90
CA TYR A 87 8.32 -6.07 3.04
C TYR A 87 6.83 -5.79 3.21
N ALA A 88 6.03 -6.85 3.40
CA ALA A 88 4.58 -6.78 3.51
C ALA A 88 4.12 -6.50 4.95
N SER A 89 4.86 -6.96 5.97
CA SER A 89 4.47 -6.80 7.37
C SER A 89 4.42 -5.34 7.81
N TYR A 90 5.32 -4.49 7.30
CA TYR A 90 5.37 -3.08 7.65
C TYR A 90 4.09 -2.28 7.33
N PRO A 91 3.57 -2.27 6.08
CA PRO A 91 2.33 -1.57 5.77
C PRO A 91 1.13 -2.19 6.49
N ILE A 92 1.14 -3.51 6.73
CA ILE A 92 0.12 -4.19 7.54
C ILE A 92 0.12 -3.65 8.97
N LEU A 93 1.29 -3.46 9.61
CA LEU A 93 1.41 -2.90 10.96
C LEU A 93 1.04 -1.42 11.04
N TRP A 94 1.22 -0.67 9.96
CA TRP A 94 0.78 0.72 9.89
C TRP A 94 -0.74 0.87 10.00
N TRP A 95 -1.50 -0.09 9.47
CA TRP A 95 -2.96 -0.03 9.52
C TRP A 95 -3.53 0.05 10.94
N PRO A 96 -3.27 -0.90 11.87
CA PRO A 96 -3.76 -0.80 13.23
C PRO A 96 -3.18 0.42 13.95
N THR A 97 -1.91 0.75 13.72
CA THR A 97 -1.26 1.95 14.30
C THR A 97 -2.07 3.22 13.98
N LEU A 98 -2.44 3.44 12.71
CA LEU A 98 -3.28 4.57 12.31
C LEU A 98 -4.71 4.48 12.83
N MET A 99 -5.24 3.27 13.03
CA MET A 99 -6.56 3.04 13.63
C MET A 99 -6.61 3.44 15.10
N PHE A 100 -5.54 3.22 15.86
CA PHE A 100 -5.42 3.70 17.24
C PHE A 100 -5.12 5.20 17.33
N MET A 101 -4.40 5.78 16.35
CA MET A 101 -4.06 7.21 16.29
C MET A 101 -5.17 8.10 15.71
N GLU A 102 -6.42 7.95 16.18
CA GLU A 102 -7.62 8.62 15.62
C GLU A 102 -7.50 10.14 15.50
N LYS A 103 -6.97 10.80 16.53
CA LYS A 103 -6.85 12.27 16.57
C LYS A 103 -5.68 12.81 15.72
N GLY A 104 -4.67 11.98 15.47
CA GLY A 104 -3.41 12.37 14.80
C GLY A 104 -3.36 12.09 13.31
N ARG A 105 -4.28 11.28 12.76
CA ARG A 105 -4.21 10.72 11.39
C ARG A 105 -4.06 11.76 10.28
N LYS A 106 -4.64 12.95 10.46
CA LYS A 106 -4.64 14.04 9.46
C LYS A 106 -3.60 15.12 9.75
N THR A 107 -2.70 14.90 10.70
CA THR A 107 -1.65 15.87 11.02
C THR A 107 -0.48 15.73 10.06
N VAL A 108 0.03 16.87 9.60
CA VAL A 108 1.24 16.91 8.75
C VAL A 108 2.42 16.30 9.50
N PHE A 109 2.51 16.52 10.81
CA PHE A 109 3.56 15.95 11.67
C PHE A 109 3.59 14.42 11.61
N LEU A 110 2.44 13.76 11.79
CA LEU A 110 2.36 12.30 11.68
C LEU A 110 2.75 11.82 10.28
N ALA A 111 2.32 12.52 9.24
CA ALA A 111 2.65 12.15 7.86
C ALA A 111 4.14 12.28 7.57
N ILE A 112 4.82 13.30 8.12
CA ILE A 112 6.28 13.45 8.00
C ILE A 112 6.98 12.30 8.71
N ILE A 113 6.64 12.03 9.98
CA ILE A 113 7.25 10.93 10.75
C ILE A 113 6.98 9.59 10.06
N GLY A 114 5.73 9.34 9.65
CA GLY A 114 5.36 8.10 9.00
C GLY A 114 6.09 7.89 7.67
N SER A 115 6.27 8.96 6.88
CA SER A 115 7.06 8.93 5.66
C SER A 115 8.53 8.64 5.93
N LEU A 116 9.14 9.32 6.90
CA LEU A 116 10.53 9.10 7.28
C LEU A 116 10.76 7.67 7.79
N MET A 117 9.89 7.17 8.67
CA MET A 117 9.96 5.78 9.15
C MET A 117 9.84 4.79 7.99
N THR A 118 8.96 5.05 7.01
CA THR A 118 8.76 4.18 5.85
C THR A 118 9.99 4.16 4.97
N ILE A 119 10.56 5.34 4.68
CA ILE A 119 11.79 5.49 3.88
C ILE A 119 12.94 4.76 4.55
N VAL A 120 13.17 5.00 5.85
CA VAL A 120 14.26 4.37 6.61
C VAL A 120 14.09 2.86 6.64
N TYR A 121 12.88 2.38 6.92
CA TYR A 121 12.60 0.94 6.97
C TYR A 121 12.86 0.25 5.63
N TYR A 122 12.31 0.76 4.53
CA TYR A 122 12.51 0.15 3.22
C TYR A 122 13.93 0.32 2.70
N SER A 123 14.60 1.42 3.02
CA SER A 123 16.03 1.60 2.68
C SER A 123 16.90 0.60 3.44
N PHE A 124 16.60 0.33 4.70
CA PHE A 124 17.28 -0.69 5.50
C PHE A 124 17.08 -2.09 4.89
N LEU A 125 15.85 -2.47 4.55
CA LEU A 125 15.59 -3.76 3.90
C LEU A 125 16.24 -3.86 2.52
N ASN A 126 16.29 -2.75 1.77
CA ASN A 126 16.97 -2.71 0.49
C ASN A 126 18.47 -2.96 0.64
N ALA A 127 19.12 -2.29 1.59
CA ALA A 127 20.56 -2.44 1.81
C ALA A 127 20.95 -3.83 2.33
N THR A 128 20.08 -4.47 3.12
CA THR A 128 20.40 -5.74 3.81
C THR A 128 19.95 -7.00 3.07
N ILE A 129 18.77 -6.98 2.43
CA ILE A 129 18.17 -8.18 1.84
C ILE A 129 18.31 -8.19 0.31
N SER A 130 18.25 -7.02 -0.35
CA SER A 130 18.29 -6.94 -1.82
C SER A 130 19.05 -5.71 -2.32
N PRO A 131 20.37 -5.65 -2.10
CA PRO A 131 21.19 -4.47 -2.40
C PRO A 131 21.46 -4.25 -3.89
N GLN A 132 21.08 -5.19 -4.75
CA GLN A 132 21.42 -5.20 -6.18
C GLN A 132 20.81 -4.02 -6.94
N TYR A 133 19.69 -3.49 -6.46
CA TYR A 133 19.00 -2.37 -7.07
C TYR A 133 18.37 -1.50 -5.97
N PRO A 134 18.44 -0.16 -6.03
CA PRO A 134 17.89 0.73 -5.00
C PRO A 134 16.36 0.87 -5.14
N TRP A 135 15.62 -0.24 -5.01
CA TRP A 135 14.16 -0.27 -5.13
C TRP A 135 13.45 0.54 -4.04
N ALA A 136 14.12 0.91 -2.94
CA ALA A 136 13.55 1.78 -1.91
C ALA A 136 13.12 3.16 -2.44
N ILE A 137 13.61 3.59 -3.61
CA ILE A 137 13.18 4.83 -4.29
C ILE A 137 11.66 4.81 -4.57
N TYR A 138 11.08 3.66 -4.91
CA TYR A 138 9.65 3.54 -5.24
C TYR A 138 8.72 3.78 -4.03
N PRO A 139 8.83 3.04 -2.90
CA PRO A 139 8.00 3.31 -1.73
C PRO A 139 8.29 4.68 -1.13
N SER A 140 9.53 5.18 -1.23
CA SER A 140 9.88 6.53 -0.78
C SER A 140 9.12 7.60 -1.57
N PHE A 141 9.07 7.48 -2.90
CA PHE A 141 8.27 8.36 -3.75
C PHE A 141 6.81 8.35 -3.34
N VAL A 142 6.19 7.16 -3.21
CA VAL A 142 4.77 7.02 -2.87
C VAL A 142 4.45 7.63 -1.50
N VAL A 143 5.27 7.36 -0.48
CA VAL A 143 4.96 7.81 0.88
C VAL A 143 5.11 9.33 1.03
N LEU A 144 6.03 9.97 0.30
CA LEU A 144 6.22 11.43 0.34
C LEU A 144 5.02 12.23 -0.18
N TRP A 145 4.12 11.62 -0.96
CA TRP A 145 2.85 12.26 -1.33
C TRP A 145 1.97 12.57 -0.12
N TRP A 146 2.06 11.77 0.95
CA TRP A 146 1.21 11.90 2.11
C TRP A 146 1.40 13.23 2.85
N PRO A 147 2.61 13.61 3.33
CA PRO A 147 2.83 14.90 3.98
C PRO A 147 2.61 16.07 3.01
N LEU A 148 2.99 15.90 1.74
CA LEU A 148 2.85 16.93 0.72
C LEU A 148 1.37 17.29 0.50
N ALA A 149 0.52 16.28 0.29
CA ALA A 149 -0.91 16.47 0.09
C ALA A 149 -1.56 17.10 1.31
N LEU A 150 -1.27 16.61 2.52
CA LEU A 150 -1.85 17.16 3.76
C LEU A 150 -1.45 18.62 4.01
N PHE A 151 -0.19 18.97 3.76
CA PHE A 151 0.32 20.33 4.00
C PHE A 151 -0.39 21.36 3.12
N TYR A 152 -0.49 21.11 1.82
CA TYR A 152 -1.13 22.06 0.90
C TYR A 152 -2.66 21.98 0.91
N ALA A 153 -3.25 20.81 1.13
CA ALA A 153 -4.71 20.67 1.25
C ALA A 153 -5.25 21.45 2.45
N LYS A 154 -4.53 21.46 3.59
CA LYS A 154 -4.92 22.23 4.77
C LYS A 154 -4.95 23.75 4.50
N LYS A 155 -4.05 24.24 3.64
CA LYS A 155 -3.96 25.65 3.25
C LYS A 155 -4.82 26.00 2.02
N LYS A 156 -5.45 25.01 1.39
CA LYS A 156 -6.17 25.15 0.11
C LYS A 156 -5.30 25.76 -1.01
N GLU A 157 -3.99 25.53 -0.96
CA GLU A 157 -3.01 26.07 -1.91
C GLU A 157 -2.78 25.09 -3.09
N TYR A 158 -3.80 24.86 -3.90
CA TYR A 158 -3.78 23.84 -4.96
C TYR A 158 -2.74 24.10 -6.05
N TYR A 159 -2.49 25.37 -6.41
CA TYR A 159 -1.43 25.72 -7.35
C TYR A 159 -0.04 25.37 -6.81
N LYS A 160 0.29 25.77 -5.56
CA LYS A 160 1.58 25.43 -4.95
C LYS A 160 1.76 23.92 -4.77
N PHE A 161 0.67 23.21 -4.46
CA PHE A 161 0.65 21.74 -4.45
C PHE A 161 1.07 21.17 -5.81
N SER A 162 0.49 21.66 -6.91
CA SER A 162 0.82 21.17 -8.25
C SER A 162 2.30 21.36 -8.60
N ILE A 163 2.91 22.49 -8.20
CA ILE A 163 4.35 22.72 -8.39
C ILE A 163 5.17 21.72 -7.57
N ALA A 164 4.89 21.61 -6.26
CA ALA A 164 5.67 20.76 -5.37
C ALA A 164 5.52 19.26 -5.69
N ALA A 165 4.32 18.83 -6.07
CA ALA A 165 4.07 17.47 -6.53
C ALA A 165 4.75 17.20 -7.87
N SER A 166 4.73 18.15 -8.81
CA SER A 166 5.47 18.04 -10.06
C SER A 166 6.97 17.88 -9.82
N LEU A 167 7.56 18.66 -8.92
CA LEU A 167 8.98 18.52 -8.55
C LEU A 167 9.27 17.13 -7.97
N LEU A 168 8.41 16.61 -7.10
CA LEU A 168 8.57 15.25 -6.55
C LEU A 168 8.55 14.18 -7.65
N ILE A 169 7.61 14.27 -8.60
CA ILE A 169 7.50 13.31 -9.71
C ILE A 169 8.70 13.44 -10.66
N ILE A 170 9.13 14.67 -10.98
CA ILE A 170 10.31 14.92 -11.83
C ILE A 170 11.56 14.32 -11.20
N LEU A 171 11.82 14.60 -9.90
CA LEU A 171 12.95 14.04 -9.17
C LEU A 171 12.91 12.51 -9.16
N PHE A 172 11.72 11.91 -8.98
CA PHE A 172 11.54 10.47 -9.06
C PHE A 172 11.92 9.90 -10.43
N PHE A 173 11.41 10.47 -11.53
CA PHE A 173 11.75 9.98 -12.88
C PHE A 173 13.22 10.17 -13.23
N ILE A 174 13.84 11.27 -12.80
CA ILE A 174 15.29 11.47 -12.94
C ILE A 174 16.03 10.37 -12.19
N ALA A 175 15.69 10.12 -10.92
CA ALA A 175 16.34 9.09 -10.11
C ALA A 175 16.16 7.68 -10.69
N VAL A 176 14.96 7.32 -11.15
CA VAL A 176 14.72 6.01 -11.77
C VAL A 176 15.50 5.88 -13.08
N ASN A 177 15.55 6.94 -13.90
CA ASN A 177 16.28 6.93 -15.15
C ASN A 177 17.79 6.78 -14.95
N THR A 178 18.38 7.53 -14.01
CA THR A 178 19.83 7.44 -13.71
C THR A 178 20.22 6.07 -13.16
N VAL A 179 19.35 5.45 -12.36
CA VAL A 179 19.62 4.13 -11.77
C VAL A 179 19.35 2.99 -12.77
N SER A 180 18.22 3.02 -13.47
CA SER A 180 17.77 1.89 -14.30
C SER A 180 18.36 1.90 -15.70
N SER A 181 18.57 3.08 -16.29
CA SER A 181 18.91 3.23 -17.70
C SER A 181 19.75 4.49 -17.94
N PRO A 182 20.95 4.59 -17.35
CA PRO A 182 21.78 5.80 -17.42
C PRO A 182 22.16 6.19 -18.86
N ASN A 183 22.20 5.21 -19.78
CA ASN A 183 22.56 5.42 -21.17
C ASN A 183 21.39 5.89 -22.05
N THR A 184 20.18 6.08 -21.51
CA THR A 184 19.00 6.46 -22.29
C THR A 184 18.16 7.46 -21.53
N ILE A 185 18.02 8.68 -22.06
CA ILE A 185 17.37 9.80 -21.37
C ILE A 185 15.84 9.78 -21.60
N TRP A 186 15.17 8.74 -21.11
CA TRP A 186 13.72 8.61 -21.27
C TRP A 186 12.90 9.43 -20.26
N ALA A 187 13.50 9.92 -19.17
CA ALA A 187 12.79 10.73 -18.17
C ALA A 187 12.20 12.04 -18.73
N VAL A 188 12.74 12.57 -19.84
CA VAL A 188 12.25 13.81 -20.47
C VAL A 188 10.79 13.69 -20.90
N TYR A 189 10.35 12.52 -21.39
CA TYR A 189 8.99 12.31 -21.85
C TYR A 189 7.93 12.49 -20.74
N PRO A 190 7.99 11.77 -19.60
CA PRO A 190 7.06 12.01 -18.51
C PRO A 190 7.21 13.40 -17.89
N ILE A 191 8.43 13.94 -17.77
CA ILE A 191 8.67 15.30 -17.23
C ILE A 191 7.91 16.34 -18.04
N PHE A 192 7.95 16.26 -19.36
CA PHE A 192 7.22 17.17 -20.23
C PHE A 192 5.72 17.15 -19.94
N ILE A 193 5.12 15.96 -19.79
CA ILE A 193 3.69 15.81 -19.47
C ILE A 193 3.36 16.42 -18.11
N ILE A 194 4.20 16.17 -17.10
CA ILE A 194 3.98 16.63 -15.73
C ILE A 194 3.98 18.17 -15.65
N LEU A 195 4.81 18.85 -16.43
CA LEU A 195 4.89 20.32 -16.44
C LEU A 195 3.58 20.99 -16.90
N TRP A 196 2.71 20.28 -17.63
CA TRP A 196 1.38 20.79 -17.98
C TRP A 196 0.45 20.93 -16.77
N TRP A 197 0.67 20.17 -15.70
CA TRP A 197 -0.15 20.25 -14.51
C TRP A 197 -0.04 21.61 -13.79
N PRO A 198 1.14 22.09 -13.35
CA PRO A 198 1.25 23.40 -12.74
C PRO A 198 0.90 24.51 -13.74
N LEU A 199 1.19 24.33 -15.04
CA LEU A 199 0.79 25.28 -16.07
C LEU A 199 -0.74 25.43 -16.12
N SER A 200 -1.49 24.33 -16.24
CA SER A 200 -2.96 24.36 -16.26
C SER A 200 -3.56 24.98 -15.00
N MET A 201 -3.00 24.65 -13.82
CA MET A 201 -3.43 25.23 -12.54
C MET A 201 -3.15 26.73 -12.46
N TYR A 202 -2.01 27.19 -13.00
CA TYR A 202 -1.69 28.61 -13.11
C TYR A 202 -2.73 29.36 -13.95
N TYR A 203 -3.05 28.85 -15.15
CA TYR A 203 -4.05 29.48 -16.02
C TYR A 203 -5.45 29.47 -15.41
N PHE A 204 -5.85 28.36 -14.77
CA PHE A 204 -7.15 28.22 -14.14
C PHE A 204 -7.35 29.19 -12.96
N GLN A 205 -6.31 29.40 -12.14
CA GLN A 205 -6.41 30.19 -10.91
C GLN A 205 -6.09 31.67 -11.13
N TYR A 206 -5.11 32.01 -11.96
CA TYR A 206 -4.60 33.39 -12.09
C TYR A 206 -5.01 34.10 -13.37
N ARG A 207 -5.33 33.38 -14.46
CA ARG A 207 -5.70 33.98 -15.77
C ARG A 207 -7.18 33.86 -16.14
N ARG A 208 -8.02 33.40 -15.21
CA ARG A 208 -9.48 33.37 -15.38
C ARG A 208 -10.15 34.72 -15.08
N ASN A 209 -9.40 35.65 -14.47
CA ASN A 209 -9.73 37.07 -14.35
C ASN A 209 -8.91 37.86 -15.37
#